data_AF-A0A1G3X507-F1
#
_entry.id   AF-A0A1G3X507-F1
#
_cell.length_a   1.000
_cell.length_b   1.000
_cell.length_c   1.000
_cell.angle_alpha   90.00
_cell.angle_beta   90.00
_cell.angle_gamma   90.00
#
_symmetry.space_group_name_H-M   'P 1'
#
loop_
_entity.id
_entity.type
_entity.pdbx_description
1 polymer ?
#
loop_
_entity_poly.entity_id
_entity_poly.type
_entity_poly.pdbx_seq_one_letter_code
_entity_poly.pdbx_strand_id
1 'polypeptide(L)'
;MDKIKLVLLLAISFLLFSCQKKQDIVQFKGDAEITIEVFQVYIDPRIMMPDDFTLSASGVVNTSVLGVYEVNYEIMDNNGVLYKEMKRVINVVDTTSPSITLKGEPLLYFGLEKSLFSLFEITDNYYPIEELSLHSNLNEIASEYVDGFYEITVTAEDPKGNTAEYTFELEMKHDLFYLIEYLDQSTDDFDIYSYRGDIYFEEPVYDISYGHNLYGNLTVSKSGKFRYSTYYFFEGGIALVYLRGSFENMRETYLTVDIKTDNSTIYSRVSVESFDALVDYGELHSTMYTYTYNGDYDLNQALEVFNEYALTGINELKYFYEELLGLRLS
;
A
#
# COMPACT_ATOMS: atom_id res chain seq x y z
N MET A 1 -45.51 -61.31 53.15
CA MET A 1 -44.47 -60.32 52.76
C MET A 1 -44.87 -59.01 53.41
N ASP A 2 -44.09 -58.56 54.39
CA ASP A 2 -44.62 -57.97 55.62
C ASP A 2 -44.98 -56.50 55.53
N LYS A 3 -46.12 -56.12 56.15
CA LYS A 3 -46.47 -54.72 56.45
C LYS A 3 -45.36 -54.00 57.23
N ILE A 4 -44.49 -54.75 57.91
CA ILE A 4 -43.32 -54.26 58.66
C ILE A 4 -42.17 -53.85 57.71
N LYS A 5 -41.98 -54.53 56.57
CA LYS A 5 -40.97 -54.13 55.57
C LYS A 5 -41.35 -52.85 54.83
N LEU A 6 -42.64 -52.61 54.61
CA LEU A 6 -43.12 -51.40 53.96
C LEU A 6 -42.96 -50.15 54.86
N VAL A 7 -43.18 -50.30 56.18
CA VAL A 7 -42.98 -49.21 57.15
C VAL A 7 -41.48 -48.92 57.37
N LEU A 8 -40.62 -49.94 57.35
CA LEU A 8 -39.16 -49.73 57.41
C LEU A 8 -38.61 -49.08 56.13
N LEU A 9 -39.11 -49.44 54.94
CA LEU A 9 -38.70 -48.81 53.67
C LEU A 9 -39.16 -47.34 53.59
N LEU A 10 -40.35 -47.02 54.11
CA LEU A 10 -40.84 -45.64 54.17
C LEU A 10 -40.09 -44.80 55.21
N ALA A 11 -39.71 -45.38 56.36
CA ALA A 11 -38.91 -44.67 57.38
C ALA A 11 -37.45 -44.42 56.92
N ILE A 12 -36.84 -45.35 56.18
CA ILE A 12 -35.50 -45.18 55.61
C ILE A 12 -35.52 -44.24 54.39
N SER A 13 -36.62 -44.23 53.62
CA SER A 13 -36.84 -43.26 52.53
C SER A 13 -37.03 -41.83 53.05
N PHE A 14 -37.70 -41.64 54.20
CA PHE A 14 -37.87 -40.32 54.82
C PHE A 14 -36.60 -39.79 55.51
N LEU A 15 -35.72 -40.67 55.99
CA LEU A 15 -34.43 -40.28 56.59
C LEU A 15 -33.36 -39.93 55.54
N LEU A 16 -33.49 -40.42 54.29
CA LEU A 16 -32.58 -40.09 53.19
C LEU A 16 -32.91 -38.76 52.48
N PHE A 17 -34.06 -38.14 52.79
CA PHE A 17 -34.44 -36.81 52.27
C PHE A 17 -34.07 -35.63 53.19
N SER A 18 -33.34 -35.89 54.29
CA SER A 18 -32.94 -34.84 55.25
C SER A 18 -31.59 -34.19 54.96
N CYS A 19 -30.94 -34.51 53.83
CA CYS A 19 -29.82 -33.70 53.35
C CYS A 19 -30.31 -32.65 52.35
N GLN A 20 -31.28 -31.81 52.77
CA GLN A 20 -31.48 -30.52 52.12
C GLN A 20 -30.20 -29.72 52.40
N LYS A 21 -29.28 -29.72 51.43
CA LYS A 21 -28.15 -28.78 51.42
C LYS A 21 -28.75 -27.41 51.68
N LYS A 22 -28.52 -26.84 52.87
CA LYS A 22 -29.07 -25.54 53.28
C LYS A 22 -28.85 -24.59 52.11
N GLN A 23 -29.93 -24.18 51.45
CA GLN A 23 -29.84 -23.33 50.27
C GLN A 23 -29.11 -22.07 50.70
N ASP A 24 -28.01 -21.75 50.03
CA ASP A 24 -27.26 -20.55 50.34
C ASP A 24 -28.15 -19.36 49.99
N ILE A 25 -28.54 -18.62 51.02
CA ILE A 25 -29.44 -17.47 50.92
C ILE A 25 -28.74 -16.24 50.33
N VAL A 26 -27.41 -16.30 50.15
CA VAL A 26 -26.59 -15.24 49.55
C VAL A 26 -25.94 -15.74 48.26
N GLN A 27 -26.35 -15.17 47.13
CA GLN A 27 -25.91 -15.59 45.78
C GLN A 27 -25.70 -14.38 44.87
N PHE A 28 -24.86 -14.52 43.85
CA PHE A 28 -24.78 -13.52 42.79
C PHE A 28 -26.13 -13.38 42.09
N LYS A 29 -26.52 -12.15 41.78
CA LYS A 29 -27.52 -11.92 40.74
C LYS A 29 -26.75 -11.93 39.41
N GLY A 30 -27.04 -12.87 38.51
CA GLY A 30 -26.22 -13.09 37.31
C GLY A 30 -24.87 -13.77 37.61
N ASP A 31 -23.96 -13.71 36.65
CA ASP A 31 -22.74 -14.53 36.69
C ASP A 31 -21.68 -13.99 37.67
N ALA A 32 -20.87 -14.91 38.21
CA ALA A 32 -19.73 -14.58 39.08
C ALA A 32 -18.52 -14.08 38.26
N GLU A 33 -18.47 -14.43 36.98
CA GLU A 33 -17.48 -13.97 36.02
C GLU A 33 -18.24 -13.35 34.84
N ILE A 34 -17.91 -12.11 34.49
CA ILE A 34 -18.58 -11.36 33.42
C ILE A 34 -17.50 -10.90 32.45
N THR A 35 -17.64 -11.25 31.18
CA THR A 35 -16.80 -10.72 30.11
C THR A 35 -17.56 -9.61 29.40
N ILE A 36 -16.92 -8.45 29.24
CA ILE A 36 -17.44 -7.30 28.51
C ILE A 36 -16.42 -6.84 27.48
N GLU A 37 -16.92 -6.25 26.41
CA GLU A 37 -16.08 -5.57 25.43
C GLU A 37 -15.53 -4.29 26.04
N VAL A 38 -14.32 -3.91 25.64
CA VAL A 38 -13.74 -2.61 25.99
C VAL A 38 -14.67 -1.46 25.59
N PHE A 39 -14.71 -0.43 26.43
CA PHE A 39 -15.65 0.71 26.38
C PHE A 39 -17.13 0.39 26.58
N GLN A 40 -17.51 -0.88 26.72
CA GLN A 40 -18.88 -1.23 27.08
C GLN A 40 -19.19 -0.75 28.51
N VAL A 41 -20.41 -0.24 28.70
CA VAL A 41 -20.88 0.17 30.03
C VAL A 41 -21.07 -1.07 30.92
N TYR A 42 -20.39 -1.10 32.06
CA TYR A 42 -20.59 -2.10 33.10
C TYR A 42 -21.56 -1.60 34.18
N ILE A 43 -22.64 -2.35 34.40
CA ILE A 43 -23.57 -2.14 35.51
C ILE A 43 -23.54 -3.39 36.36
N ASP A 44 -23.08 -3.28 37.61
CA ASP A 44 -23.02 -4.40 38.54
C ASP A 44 -24.43 -5.00 38.79
N PRO A 45 -24.65 -6.27 38.44
CA PRO A 45 -25.90 -6.97 38.75
C PRO A 45 -26.20 -7.11 40.25
N ARG A 46 -25.21 -6.90 41.13
CA ARG A 46 -25.23 -7.04 42.59
C ARG A 46 -25.39 -8.49 43.09
N ILE A 47 -25.71 -8.61 44.38
CA ILE A 47 -25.92 -9.83 45.16
C ILE A 47 -27.41 -9.94 45.55
N MET A 48 -27.96 -11.14 45.51
CA MET A 48 -29.24 -11.49 46.13
C MET A 48 -28.97 -11.95 47.56
N MET A 49 -29.58 -11.29 48.54
CA MET A 49 -29.42 -11.54 49.98
C MET A 49 -30.71 -11.19 50.76
N PRO A 50 -30.87 -11.66 52.02
CA PRO A 50 -31.98 -11.26 52.88
C PRO A 50 -32.04 -9.75 53.16
N ASP A 51 -33.23 -9.23 53.45
CA ASP A 51 -33.47 -7.78 53.64
C ASP A 51 -32.79 -7.21 54.90
N ASP A 52 -32.51 -8.04 55.91
CA ASP A 52 -31.86 -7.65 57.15
C ASP A 52 -30.33 -7.68 57.08
N PHE A 53 -29.76 -8.00 55.91
CA PHE A 53 -28.32 -8.03 55.67
C PHE A 53 -27.86 -6.72 55.03
N THR A 54 -26.58 -6.39 55.21
CA THR A 54 -25.97 -5.21 54.57
C THR A 54 -24.86 -5.63 53.62
N LEU A 55 -24.71 -4.88 52.51
CA LEU A 55 -23.75 -5.14 51.44
C LEU A 55 -22.77 -3.96 51.35
N SER A 56 -21.48 -4.25 51.52
CA SER A 56 -20.39 -3.36 51.14
C SER A 56 -19.72 -3.91 49.88
N ALA A 57 -19.54 -3.06 48.87
CA ALA A 57 -18.86 -3.42 47.63
C ALA A 57 -17.62 -2.54 47.45
N SER A 58 -16.51 -3.16 47.07
CA SER A 58 -15.24 -2.48 46.78
C SER A 58 -14.62 -3.01 45.48
N GLY A 59 -13.73 -2.21 44.89
CA GLY A 59 -13.17 -2.48 43.56
C GLY A 59 -13.68 -1.48 42.53
N VAL A 60 -12.80 -1.11 41.59
CA VAL A 60 -13.12 -0.20 40.49
C VAL A 60 -12.88 -0.95 39.19
N VAL A 61 -13.93 -1.10 38.40
CA VAL A 61 -13.83 -1.68 37.05
C VAL A 61 -13.58 -0.54 36.07
N ASN A 62 -12.41 -0.53 35.42
CA ASN A 62 -12.12 0.41 34.35
C ASN A 62 -12.39 -0.27 33.00
N THR A 63 -13.54 0.02 32.39
CA THR A 63 -13.92 -0.60 31.11
C THR A 63 -13.15 -0.04 29.92
N SER A 64 -12.34 1.01 30.11
CA SER A 64 -11.50 1.61 29.07
C SER A 64 -10.10 1.02 28.97
N VAL A 65 -9.78 0.00 29.78
CA VAL A 65 -8.47 -0.65 29.78
C VAL A 65 -8.67 -2.15 29.83
N LEU A 66 -8.08 -2.88 28.89
CA LEU A 66 -8.13 -4.33 28.85
C LEU A 66 -7.53 -4.94 30.12
N GLY A 67 -8.18 -5.97 30.65
CA GLY A 67 -7.68 -6.64 31.84
C GLY A 67 -8.76 -7.34 32.66
N VAL A 68 -8.32 -7.89 33.78
CA VAL A 68 -9.17 -8.59 34.75
C VAL A 68 -9.36 -7.70 35.96
N TYR A 69 -10.61 -7.39 36.28
CA TYR A 69 -11.01 -6.57 37.42
C TYR A 69 -11.79 -7.40 38.42
N GLU A 70 -11.70 -7.02 39.68
CA GLU A 70 -12.39 -7.72 40.76
C GLU A 70 -13.28 -6.74 41.53
N VAL A 71 -14.53 -7.13 41.75
CA VAL A 71 -15.45 -6.48 42.70
C VAL A 71 -15.63 -7.40 43.88
N ASN A 72 -15.22 -6.93 45.07
CA ASN A 72 -15.32 -7.66 46.32
C ASN A 72 -16.57 -7.21 47.08
N TYR A 73 -17.34 -8.18 47.55
CA TYR A 73 -18.54 -7.96 48.33
C TYR A 73 -18.35 -8.52 49.73
N GLU A 74 -18.56 -7.67 50.72
CA GLU A 74 -18.66 -8.06 52.12
C GLU A 74 -20.13 -7.99 52.53
N ILE A 75 -20.66 -9.12 52.96
CA ILE A 75 -22.05 -9.24 53.40
C ILE A 75 -22.04 -9.39 54.92
N MET A 76 -22.64 -8.44 55.63
CA MET A 76 -22.79 -8.48 57.08
C MET A 76 -24.21 -8.92 57.45
N ASP A 77 -24.33 -9.74 58.49
CA ASP A 77 -25.62 -10.08 59.09
C ASP A 77 -26.24 -8.89 59.83
N ASN A 78 -27.45 -9.08 60.34
CA ASN A 78 -28.20 -8.06 61.09
C ASN A 78 -27.56 -7.64 62.42
N ASN A 79 -26.53 -8.36 62.90
CA ASN A 79 -25.77 -8.01 64.10
C ASN A 79 -24.48 -7.25 63.76
N GLY A 80 -24.23 -6.98 62.48
CA GLY A 80 -22.97 -6.37 62.03
C GLY A 80 -21.80 -7.33 62.10
N VAL A 81 -22.03 -8.63 61.97
CA VAL A 81 -20.98 -9.66 61.88
C VAL A 81 -20.82 -10.08 60.42
N LEU A 82 -19.58 -10.24 59.95
CA LEU A 82 -19.30 -10.71 58.59
C LEU A 82 -19.90 -12.11 58.38
N TYR A 83 -20.86 -12.20 57.47
CA TYR A 83 -21.53 -13.44 57.12
C TYR A 83 -20.81 -14.16 55.98
N LYS A 84 -20.45 -13.43 54.91
CA LYS A 84 -19.86 -14.00 53.70
C LYS A 84 -19.09 -12.95 52.90
N GLU A 85 -18.00 -13.38 52.28
CA GLU A 85 -17.28 -12.62 51.26
C GLU A 85 -17.50 -13.26 49.89
N MET A 86 -17.69 -12.43 48.87
CA MET A 86 -17.87 -12.88 47.49
C MET A 86 -17.04 -12.00 46.56
N LYS A 87 -16.53 -12.59 45.47
CA LYS A 87 -15.75 -11.88 44.47
C LYS A 87 -16.37 -12.08 43.10
N ARG A 88 -16.66 -10.99 42.40
CA ARG A 88 -17.02 -11.01 40.98
C ARG A 88 -15.82 -10.61 40.14
N VAL A 89 -15.52 -11.41 39.12
CA VAL A 89 -14.44 -11.16 38.17
C VAL A 89 -15.05 -10.53 36.91
N ILE A 90 -14.44 -9.46 36.42
CA ILE A 90 -14.86 -8.78 35.19
C ILE A 90 -13.68 -8.80 34.23
N ASN A 91 -13.83 -9.49 33.11
CA ASN A 91 -12.85 -9.51 32.04
C ASN A 91 -13.22 -8.45 31.01
N VAL A 92 -12.40 -7.41 30.89
CA VAL A 92 -12.50 -6.43 29.80
C VAL A 92 -11.62 -6.93 28.68
N VAL A 93 -12.25 -7.38 27.60
CA VAL A 93 -11.59 -7.97 26.43
C VAL A 93 -11.80 -7.10 25.21
N ASP A 94 -10.99 -7.34 24.19
CA ASP A 94 -11.19 -6.81 22.86
C ASP A 94 -11.43 -8.00 21.94
N THR A 95 -12.58 -7.97 21.27
CA THR A 95 -13.05 -9.00 20.33
C THR A 95 -13.60 -8.40 19.04
N THR A 96 -13.50 -7.07 18.92
CA THR A 96 -13.97 -6.32 17.77
C THR A 96 -12.87 -6.30 16.72
N SER A 97 -13.22 -6.55 15.46
CA SER A 97 -12.27 -6.44 14.35
C SER A 97 -12.04 -4.99 13.95
N PRO A 98 -10.87 -4.67 13.37
CA PRO A 98 -10.66 -3.40 12.69
C PRO A 98 -11.71 -3.14 11.59
N SER A 99 -11.85 -1.87 11.20
CA SER A 99 -12.66 -1.44 10.06
C SER A 99 -11.75 -0.93 8.95
N ILE A 100 -12.02 -1.35 7.71
CA ILE A 100 -11.32 -0.91 6.50
C ILE A 100 -12.34 -0.23 5.58
N THR A 101 -12.09 1.02 5.21
CA THR A 101 -12.93 1.80 4.29
C THR A 101 -12.08 2.40 3.19
N LEU A 102 -12.37 2.07 1.92
CA LEU A 102 -11.71 2.72 0.78
C LEU A 102 -12.12 4.20 0.66
N LYS A 103 -11.14 5.08 0.47
CA LYS A 103 -11.34 6.51 0.24
C LYS A 103 -11.07 6.84 -1.22
N GLY A 104 -12.04 7.50 -1.86
CA GLY A 104 -11.89 7.95 -3.25
C GLY A 104 -11.84 6.79 -4.24
N GLU A 105 -11.19 7.04 -5.39
CA GLU A 105 -11.05 6.04 -6.44
C GLU A 105 -9.90 5.07 -6.13
N PRO A 106 -10.08 3.76 -6.40
CA PRO A 106 -9.03 2.77 -6.25
C PRO A 106 -8.02 2.87 -7.40
N LEU A 107 -7.20 3.92 -7.38
CA LEU A 107 -6.18 4.21 -8.39
C LEU A 107 -4.82 4.38 -7.73
N LEU A 108 -3.83 3.62 -8.19
CA LEU A 108 -2.43 3.77 -7.79
C LEU A 108 -1.54 4.03 -9.00
N TYR A 109 -0.58 4.95 -8.83
CA TYR A 109 0.46 5.20 -9.81
C TYR A 109 1.78 4.57 -9.36
N PHE A 110 2.40 3.76 -10.23
CA PHE A 110 3.69 3.12 -9.95
C PHE A 110 4.88 4.10 -10.06
N GLY A 111 6.00 3.78 -9.40
CA GLY A 111 7.20 4.64 -9.34
C GLY A 111 7.19 5.66 -8.19
N LEU A 112 6.08 5.78 -7.48
CA LEU A 112 5.96 6.60 -6.28
C LEU A 112 5.96 5.65 -5.07
N GLU A 113 6.71 5.97 -4.03
CA GLU A 113 6.66 5.25 -2.74
C GLU A 113 5.31 5.48 -1.99
N LYS A 114 4.20 5.59 -2.71
CA LYS A 114 2.86 5.71 -2.14
C LYS A 114 2.42 4.34 -1.65
N SER A 115 2.30 4.23 -0.32
CA SER A 115 1.69 3.08 0.32
C SER A 115 0.25 2.88 -0.18
N LEU A 116 -0.08 1.65 -0.58
CA LEU A 116 -1.45 1.22 -0.88
C LEU A 116 -2.44 1.60 0.23
N PHE A 117 -1.99 1.52 1.49
CA PHE A 117 -2.81 1.83 2.66
C PHE A 117 -3.21 3.31 2.76
N SER A 118 -2.58 4.20 1.98
CA SER A 118 -3.02 5.60 1.88
C SER A 118 -4.39 5.77 1.22
N LEU A 119 -4.85 4.76 0.47
CA LEU A 119 -6.20 4.73 -0.11
C LEU A 119 -7.29 4.41 0.92
N PHE A 120 -6.93 4.04 2.15
CA PHE A 120 -7.88 3.51 3.13
C PHE A 120 -8.02 4.38 4.38
N GLU A 121 -9.19 4.34 4.99
CA GLU A 121 -9.38 4.61 6.42
C GLU A 121 -9.36 3.27 7.12
N ILE A 122 -8.39 3.09 8.01
CA ILE A 122 -8.27 1.89 8.83
C ILE A 122 -8.33 2.34 10.29
N THR A 123 -9.31 1.81 11.02
CA THR A 123 -9.55 2.16 12.42
C THR A 123 -9.88 0.93 13.22
N ASP A 124 -9.60 0.97 14.52
CA ASP A 124 -10.01 -0.04 15.47
C ASP A 124 -10.73 0.62 16.66
N ASN A 125 -11.52 -0.14 17.41
CA ASN A 125 -12.24 0.37 18.59
C ASN A 125 -11.30 0.70 19.75
N TYR A 126 -10.17 0.00 19.88
CA TYR A 126 -9.24 0.15 21.03
C TYR A 126 -7.81 0.49 20.61
N TYR A 127 -7.32 -0.14 19.55
CA TYR A 127 -5.93 0.01 19.12
C TYR A 127 -5.75 1.18 18.14
N PRO A 128 -4.68 1.99 18.29
CA PRO A 128 -4.33 2.98 17.28
C PRO A 128 -3.79 2.27 16.03
N ILE A 129 -3.87 2.93 14.86
CA ILE A 129 -3.48 2.32 13.57
C ILE A 129 -2.02 1.85 13.56
N GLU A 130 -1.13 2.50 14.30
CA GLU A 130 0.28 2.15 14.40
C GLU A 130 0.54 0.81 15.12
N GLU A 131 -0.45 0.30 15.86
CA GLU A 131 -0.40 -1.02 16.50
C GLU A 131 -1.07 -2.11 15.66
N LEU A 132 -1.71 -1.75 14.54
CA LEU A 132 -2.34 -2.72 13.64
C LEU A 132 -1.31 -3.30 12.66
N SER A 133 -1.40 -4.60 12.39
CA SER A 133 -0.64 -5.25 11.34
C SER A 133 -1.40 -5.15 10.02
N LEU A 134 -0.81 -4.47 9.03
CA LEU A 134 -1.42 -4.23 7.72
C LEU A 134 -0.73 -5.06 6.63
N HIS A 135 -1.51 -5.82 5.87
CA HIS A 135 -1.02 -6.68 4.79
C HIS A 135 -1.82 -6.49 3.51
N SER A 136 -1.19 -6.78 2.37
CA SER A 136 -1.86 -6.83 1.07
C SER A 136 -1.21 -7.86 0.16
N ASN A 137 -1.96 -8.38 -0.80
CA ASN A 137 -1.46 -9.28 -1.85
C ASN A 137 -0.87 -8.52 -3.06
N LEU A 138 -0.72 -7.18 -2.99
CA LEU A 138 -0.31 -6.36 -4.13
C LEU A 138 1.01 -6.82 -4.76
N ASN A 139 2.03 -7.06 -3.93
CA ASN A 139 3.36 -7.47 -4.41
C ASN A 139 3.38 -8.86 -5.06
N GLU A 140 2.37 -9.70 -4.77
CA GLU A 140 2.24 -11.03 -5.35
C GLU A 140 1.61 -10.99 -6.75
N ILE A 141 0.73 -10.00 -6.98
CA ILE A 141 -0.09 -9.92 -8.20
C ILE A 141 0.46 -8.89 -9.20
N ALA A 142 1.03 -7.77 -8.72
CA ALA A 142 1.50 -6.66 -9.56
C ALA A 142 3.04 -6.51 -9.53
N SER A 143 3.78 -7.63 -9.52
CA SER A 143 5.25 -7.63 -9.43
C SER A 143 5.96 -7.04 -10.67
N GLU A 144 5.27 -7.01 -11.81
CA GLU A 144 5.78 -6.48 -13.09
C GLU A 144 5.30 -5.06 -13.39
N TYR A 145 4.52 -4.42 -12.49
CA TYR A 145 4.09 -3.03 -12.61
C TYR A 145 3.50 -2.66 -13.97
N VAL A 146 2.59 -3.50 -14.48
CA VAL A 146 1.93 -3.28 -15.77
C VAL A 146 0.65 -2.46 -15.57
N ASP A 147 0.28 -1.63 -16.54
CA ASP A 147 -1.01 -0.96 -16.54
C ASP A 147 -2.15 -2.00 -16.57
N GLY A 148 -3.14 -1.83 -15.70
CA GLY A 148 -4.26 -2.75 -15.67
C GLY A 148 -5.14 -2.65 -14.43
N PHE A 149 -6.09 -3.55 -14.36
CA PHE A 149 -6.98 -3.73 -13.22
C PHE A 149 -6.58 -5.00 -12.48
N TYR A 150 -6.42 -4.87 -11.17
CA TYR A 150 -5.92 -5.91 -10.29
C TYR A 150 -6.90 -6.14 -9.14
N GLU A 151 -7.27 -7.39 -8.88
CA GLU A 151 -8.07 -7.72 -7.71
C GLU A 151 -7.14 -7.80 -6.48
N ILE A 152 -7.20 -6.78 -5.63
CA ILE A 152 -6.35 -6.63 -4.47
C ILE A 152 -7.17 -6.88 -3.20
N THR A 153 -6.57 -7.64 -2.28
CA THR A 153 -7.09 -7.85 -0.93
C THR A 153 -6.15 -7.17 0.05
N VAL A 154 -6.71 -6.32 0.91
CA VAL A 154 -6.03 -5.74 2.07
C VAL A 154 -6.57 -6.37 3.35
N THR A 155 -5.68 -6.59 4.31
CA THR A 155 -5.99 -7.18 5.61
C THR A 155 -5.45 -6.29 6.72
N ALA A 156 -6.25 -6.08 7.75
CA ALA A 156 -5.85 -5.43 8.99
C ALA A 156 -6.08 -6.40 10.16
N GLU A 157 -5.08 -6.54 11.03
CA GLU A 157 -5.12 -7.39 12.23
C GLU A 157 -4.74 -6.56 13.46
N ASP A 158 -5.51 -6.65 14.53
CA ASP A 158 -5.19 -6.02 15.80
C ASP A 158 -4.26 -6.89 16.67
N PRO A 159 -3.69 -6.36 17.78
CA PRO A 159 -2.87 -7.15 18.71
C PRO A 159 -3.59 -8.29 19.46
N LYS A 160 -4.92 -8.44 19.33
CA LYS A 160 -5.68 -9.59 19.83
C LYS A 160 -5.96 -10.65 18.77
N GLY A 161 -5.57 -10.41 17.53
CA GLY A 161 -5.79 -11.30 16.40
C GLY A 161 -7.18 -11.18 15.78
N ASN A 162 -7.92 -10.11 16.09
CA ASN A 162 -9.15 -9.80 15.36
C ASN A 162 -8.76 -9.24 13.99
N THR A 163 -9.35 -9.79 12.93
CA THR A 163 -8.99 -9.45 11.55
C THR A 163 -10.16 -8.86 10.78
N ALA A 164 -9.83 -8.01 9.82
CA ALA A 164 -10.72 -7.53 8.78
C ALA A 164 -10.04 -7.62 7.42
N GLU A 165 -10.82 -7.96 6.39
CA GLU A 165 -10.36 -8.06 5.01
C GLU A 165 -11.25 -7.22 4.11
N TYR A 166 -10.66 -6.62 3.09
CA TYR A 166 -11.37 -5.86 2.07
C TYR A 166 -10.76 -6.15 0.69
N THR A 167 -11.58 -6.64 -0.23
CA THR A 167 -11.19 -6.95 -1.61
C THR A 167 -11.82 -5.95 -2.57
N PHE A 168 -11.03 -5.44 -3.50
CA PHE A 168 -11.45 -4.43 -4.47
C PHE A 168 -10.64 -4.54 -5.77
N GLU A 169 -11.18 -3.95 -6.84
CA GLU A 169 -10.46 -3.79 -8.10
C GLU A 169 -9.65 -2.49 -8.04
N LEU A 170 -8.32 -2.63 -8.11
CA LEU A 170 -7.36 -1.54 -8.15
C LEU A 170 -6.97 -1.27 -9.60
N GLU A 171 -7.24 -0.07 -10.09
CA GLU A 171 -6.64 0.41 -11.33
C GLU A 171 -5.20 0.84 -11.03
N MET A 172 -4.26 0.29 -11.79
CA MET A 172 -2.86 0.66 -11.69
C MET A 172 -2.40 1.24 -13.02
N LYS A 173 -1.74 2.39 -12.94
CA LYS A 173 -1.32 3.17 -14.12
C LYS A 173 0.09 3.69 -13.96
N HIS A 174 0.78 3.82 -15.07
CA HIS A 174 1.89 4.75 -15.20
C HIS A 174 1.35 6.18 -15.29
N ASP A 175 1.71 7.04 -14.34
CA ASP A 175 1.60 8.49 -14.53
C ASP A 175 2.99 9.07 -14.56
N LEU A 176 3.56 9.00 -15.75
CA LEU A 176 4.89 9.50 -16.06
C LEU A 176 5.03 10.99 -15.70
N PHE A 177 3.94 11.75 -15.84
CA PHE A 177 3.92 13.18 -15.55
C PHE A 177 4.00 13.44 -14.04
N TYR A 178 3.16 12.77 -13.24
CA TYR A 178 3.25 12.85 -11.79
C TYR A 178 4.63 12.38 -11.29
N LEU A 179 5.17 11.31 -11.88
CA LEU A 179 6.49 10.79 -11.51
C LEU A 179 7.61 11.80 -11.77
N ILE A 180 7.59 12.47 -12.92
CA ILE A 180 8.54 13.55 -13.24
C ILE A 180 8.39 14.73 -12.26
N GLU A 181 7.17 15.18 -11.95
CA GLU A 181 6.94 16.24 -10.95
C GLU A 181 7.45 15.86 -9.56
N TYR A 182 7.33 14.59 -9.19
CA TYR A 182 7.82 14.08 -7.91
C TYR A 182 9.35 14.06 -7.87
N LEU A 183 10.01 13.64 -8.95
CA LEU A 183 11.47 13.66 -9.06
C LEU A 183 12.04 15.09 -8.95
N ASP A 184 11.42 16.07 -9.64
CA ASP A 184 11.77 17.50 -9.55
C ASP A 184 11.80 18.01 -8.10
N GLN A 185 10.83 17.59 -7.29
CA GLN A 185 10.71 18.04 -5.91
C GLN A 185 11.66 17.32 -4.94
N SER A 186 12.11 16.12 -5.30
CA SER A 186 12.83 15.22 -4.39
C SER A 186 14.34 15.23 -4.59
N THR A 187 14.85 15.83 -5.67
CA THR A 187 16.26 15.75 -6.05
C THR A 187 16.84 17.12 -6.42
N ASP A 188 17.98 17.48 -5.84
CA ASP A 188 18.72 18.71 -6.17
C ASP A 188 19.50 18.59 -7.52
N ASP A 189 19.43 17.42 -8.19
CA ASP A 189 20.24 17.05 -9.36
C ASP A 189 19.56 17.30 -10.73
N PHE A 190 18.33 17.83 -10.72
CA PHE A 190 17.56 18.11 -11.93
C PHE A 190 17.21 19.58 -12.00
N ASP A 191 17.43 20.16 -13.17
CA ASP A 191 16.77 21.41 -13.54
C ASP A 191 15.61 21.03 -14.48
N ILE A 192 14.40 20.89 -13.94
CA ILE A 192 13.19 20.72 -14.75
C ILE A 192 12.57 22.10 -14.98
N TYR A 193 12.57 22.53 -16.23
CA TYR A 193 11.93 23.78 -16.61
C TYR A 193 10.55 23.44 -17.16
N SER A 194 9.49 23.84 -16.43
CA SER A 194 8.16 23.85 -17.03
C SER A 194 8.10 24.99 -18.05
N TYR A 195 7.58 24.69 -19.24
CA TYR A 195 6.99 25.61 -20.20
C TYR A 195 7.77 25.89 -21.50
N ARG A 196 7.52 25.07 -22.52
CA ARG A 196 7.08 25.56 -23.83
C ARG A 196 6.00 24.65 -24.41
N GLY A 197 4.91 25.25 -24.88
CA GLY A 197 4.00 24.59 -25.80
C GLY A 197 4.76 24.33 -27.10
N ASP A 198 5.40 23.17 -27.16
CA ASP A 198 6.22 22.78 -28.28
C ASP A 198 5.29 22.43 -29.45
N ILE A 199 5.53 22.97 -30.64
CA ILE A 199 4.61 22.95 -31.81
C ILE A 199 4.14 21.53 -32.21
N TYR A 200 4.83 20.50 -31.72
CA TYR A 200 4.63 19.11 -32.11
C TYR A 200 3.81 18.25 -31.14
N PHE A 201 3.65 18.66 -29.88
CA PHE A 201 2.99 17.80 -28.87
C PHE A 201 1.57 18.23 -28.51
N GLU A 202 1.14 19.45 -28.88
CA GLU A 202 -0.20 20.02 -28.61
C GLU A 202 -0.65 20.02 -27.12
N GLU A 203 0.19 19.57 -26.19
CA GLU A 203 -0.06 19.38 -24.76
C GLU A 203 1.07 20.01 -23.92
N PRO A 204 0.86 20.26 -22.60
CA PRO A 204 1.93 20.70 -21.72
C PRO A 204 3.06 19.65 -21.66
N VAL A 205 4.30 20.12 -21.64
CA VAL A 205 5.51 19.30 -21.69
C VAL A 205 6.51 19.71 -20.62
N TYR A 206 7.19 18.72 -20.03
CA TYR A 206 8.38 18.90 -19.19
C TYR A 206 9.66 18.82 -20.00
N ASP A 207 10.53 19.83 -19.88
CA ASP A 207 11.90 19.80 -20.38
C ASP A 207 12.85 19.44 -19.23
N ILE A 208 13.54 18.32 -19.38
CA ILE A 208 14.37 17.72 -18.32
C ILE A 208 15.84 17.81 -18.74
N SER A 209 16.66 18.42 -17.87
CA SER A 209 18.13 18.39 -17.92
C SER A 209 18.66 17.71 -16.65
N TYR A 210 19.46 16.64 -16.79
CA TYR A 210 19.97 15.85 -15.65
C TYR A 210 21.48 16.04 -15.44
N GLY A 211 21.90 16.16 -14.17
CA GLY A 211 23.23 16.55 -13.70
C GLY A 211 24.43 15.62 -14.01
N HIS A 212 24.29 14.65 -14.91
CA HIS A 212 25.40 13.78 -15.34
C HIS A 212 25.91 14.15 -16.75
N ASN A 213 26.45 15.35 -16.95
CA ASN A 213 27.22 15.73 -18.16
C ASN A 213 26.57 15.38 -19.52
N LEU A 214 25.24 15.28 -19.57
CA LEU A 214 24.48 14.89 -20.74
C LEU A 214 24.07 16.14 -21.51
N TYR A 215 24.56 16.29 -22.74
CA TYR A 215 24.20 17.37 -23.65
C TYR A 215 22.85 17.11 -24.34
N GLY A 216 21.85 16.69 -23.56
CA GLY A 216 20.54 16.26 -24.05
C GLY A 216 19.38 17.05 -23.45
N ASN A 217 18.32 17.24 -24.22
CA ASN A 217 17.02 17.78 -23.77
C ASN A 217 15.98 16.68 -23.96
N LEU A 218 15.32 16.27 -22.89
CA LEU A 218 14.17 15.36 -22.92
C LEU A 218 12.88 16.12 -22.65
N THR A 219 11.92 15.94 -23.55
CA THR A 219 10.63 16.63 -23.61
C THR A 219 9.55 15.54 -23.52
N VAL A 220 8.71 15.54 -22.49
CA VAL A 220 7.69 14.48 -22.24
C VAL A 220 6.27 15.05 -22.07
N SER A 221 5.31 14.58 -22.88
CA SER A 221 3.88 14.94 -22.77
C SER A 221 3.15 14.12 -21.70
N LYS A 222 1.93 14.55 -21.33
CA LYS A 222 1.06 13.83 -20.39
C LYS A 222 0.68 12.43 -20.88
N SER A 223 0.48 12.26 -22.18
CA SER A 223 0.19 10.98 -22.81
C SER A 223 1.44 10.10 -23.00
N GLY A 224 2.54 10.34 -22.28
CA GLY A 224 3.77 9.57 -22.39
C GLY A 224 4.54 9.72 -23.70
N LYS A 225 4.19 10.66 -24.59
CA LYS A 225 4.97 10.91 -25.81
C LYS A 225 6.23 11.67 -25.45
N PHE A 226 7.36 11.30 -26.05
CA PHE A 226 8.63 11.95 -25.76
C PHE A 226 9.35 12.43 -27.01
N ARG A 227 10.23 13.40 -26.79
CA ARG A 227 11.33 13.76 -27.68
C ARG A 227 12.59 13.85 -26.85
N TYR A 228 13.62 13.13 -27.26
CA TYR A 228 14.97 13.32 -26.75
C TYR A 228 15.85 13.89 -27.86
N SER A 229 16.65 14.90 -27.54
CA SER A 229 17.64 15.43 -28.47
C SER A 229 18.97 15.67 -27.77
N THR A 230 20.06 15.15 -28.33
CA THR A 230 21.41 15.32 -27.79
C THR A 230 22.41 15.55 -28.91
N TYR A 231 23.53 16.23 -28.62
CA TYR A 231 24.59 16.46 -29.59
C TYR A 231 25.93 15.88 -29.13
N TYR A 232 26.69 15.39 -30.11
CA TYR A 232 28.01 14.82 -29.92
C TYR A 232 28.99 15.53 -30.84
N PHE A 233 30.10 16.00 -30.26
CA PHE A 233 31.22 16.52 -31.03
C PHE A 233 32.22 15.41 -31.31
N PHE A 234 32.71 15.37 -32.54
CA PHE A 234 33.75 14.43 -32.96
C PHE A 234 34.79 15.18 -33.80
N GLU A 235 35.89 14.49 -34.14
CA GLU A 235 36.94 15.12 -34.94
C GLU A 235 36.41 15.53 -36.33
N GLY A 236 36.27 16.85 -36.55
CA GLY A 236 35.84 17.44 -37.82
C GLY A 236 34.34 17.70 -37.96
N GLY A 237 33.54 17.50 -36.91
CA GLY A 237 32.11 17.81 -36.98
C GLY A 237 31.30 17.58 -35.70
N ILE A 238 29.97 17.63 -35.90
CA ILE A 238 28.95 17.43 -34.88
C ILE A 238 27.86 16.48 -35.40
N ALA A 239 27.39 15.61 -34.54
CA ALA A 239 26.22 14.76 -34.75
C ALA A 239 25.11 15.18 -33.80
N LEU A 240 23.90 15.38 -34.32
CA LEU A 240 22.72 15.75 -33.54
C LEU A 240 21.71 14.62 -33.64
N VAL A 241 21.49 13.95 -32.50
CA VAL A 241 20.62 12.78 -32.39
C VAL A 241 19.24 13.24 -31.92
N TYR A 242 18.21 12.75 -32.59
CA TYR A 242 16.81 12.97 -32.25
C TYR A 242 16.10 11.63 -32.10
N LEU A 243 15.53 11.39 -30.93
CA LEU A 243 14.58 10.31 -30.70
C LEU A 243 13.19 10.89 -30.45
N ARG A 244 12.17 10.27 -31.02
CA ARG A 244 10.76 10.62 -30.78
C ARG A 244 9.94 9.36 -30.72
N GLY A 245 9.09 9.23 -29.71
CA GLY A 245 8.29 8.03 -29.54
C GLY A 245 7.24 8.20 -28.46
N SER A 246 6.74 7.07 -27.97
CA SER A 246 5.88 7.00 -26.80
C SER A 246 6.47 6.00 -25.81
N PHE A 247 6.52 6.37 -24.54
CA PHE A 247 6.87 5.44 -23.47
C PHE A 247 5.83 4.31 -23.33
N GLU A 248 4.57 4.55 -23.73
CA GLU A 248 3.53 3.52 -23.80
C GLU A 248 3.78 2.51 -24.95
N ASN A 249 4.56 2.89 -25.97
CA ASN A 249 4.87 2.05 -27.12
C ASN A 249 6.24 2.40 -27.72
N MET A 250 7.30 1.91 -27.08
CA MET A 250 8.68 2.17 -27.49
C MET A 250 9.04 1.60 -28.88
N ARG A 251 8.25 0.66 -29.41
CA ARG A 251 8.46 0.06 -30.74
C ARG A 251 8.17 1.03 -31.89
N GLU A 252 7.43 2.11 -31.63
CA GLU A 252 7.15 3.18 -32.58
C GLU A 252 8.13 4.36 -32.43
N THR A 253 9.35 4.09 -31.94
CA THR A 253 10.37 5.13 -31.80
C THR A 253 11.03 5.43 -33.14
N TYR A 254 11.04 6.71 -33.48
CA TYR A 254 11.73 7.29 -34.62
C TYR A 254 13.09 7.80 -34.17
N LEU A 255 14.13 7.43 -34.92
CA LEU A 255 15.49 7.89 -34.70
C LEU A 255 15.99 8.65 -35.93
N THR A 256 16.61 9.80 -35.69
CA THR A 256 17.25 10.60 -36.73
C THR A 256 18.57 11.14 -36.22
N VAL A 257 19.61 11.09 -37.05
CA VAL A 257 20.87 11.77 -36.78
C VAL A 257 21.19 12.71 -37.92
N ASP A 258 21.40 13.98 -37.57
CA ASP A 258 21.91 15.01 -38.46
C ASP A 258 23.41 15.16 -38.22
N ILE A 259 24.21 14.92 -39.26
CA ILE A 259 25.67 14.95 -39.18
C ILE A 259 26.19 16.12 -40.01
N LYS A 260 27.05 16.92 -39.42
CA LYS A 260 27.54 18.16 -40.02
C LYS A 260 29.03 18.33 -39.75
N THR A 261 29.80 18.76 -40.75
CA THR A 261 31.21 19.15 -40.56
C THR A 261 31.32 20.57 -39.99
N ASP A 262 32.44 20.86 -39.32
CA ASP A 262 32.67 22.19 -38.69
C ASP A 262 32.61 23.36 -39.68
N ASN A 263 32.91 23.09 -40.96
CA ASN A 263 33.01 24.11 -42.01
C ASN A 263 31.78 24.17 -42.93
N SER A 264 30.80 23.30 -42.76
CA SER A 264 29.62 23.24 -43.61
C SER A 264 28.44 24.02 -43.01
N THR A 265 27.47 24.36 -43.85
CA THR A 265 26.14 24.82 -43.40
C THR A 265 25.07 23.76 -43.63
N ILE A 266 25.44 22.64 -44.24
CA ILE A 266 24.54 21.58 -44.65
C ILE A 266 24.88 20.29 -43.92
N TYR A 267 23.86 19.49 -43.62
CA TYR A 267 23.99 18.24 -42.89
C TYR A 267 23.61 17.05 -43.79
N SER A 268 24.19 15.89 -43.49
CA SER A 268 23.73 14.59 -43.95
C SER A 268 22.76 14.03 -42.92
N ARG A 269 21.60 13.54 -43.35
CA ARG A 269 20.58 12.97 -42.44
C ARG A 269 20.45 11.47 -42.67
N VAL A 270 20.59 10.71 -41.58
CA VAL A 270 20.24 9.29 -41.52
C VAL A 270 19.05 9.14 -40.58
N SER A 271 17.99 8.50 -41.07
CA SER A 271 16.78 8.25 -40.29
C SER A 271 16.42 6.77 -40.31
N VAL A 272 15.85 6.31 -39.19
CA VAL A 272 15.20 5.01 -39.05
C VAL A 272 13.76 5.29 -38.63
N GLU A 273 12.82 4.91 -39.49
CA GLU A 273 11.39 5.22 -39.31
C GLU A 273 10.72 4.36 -38.23
N SER A 274 11.35 3.25 -37.84
CA SER A 274 10.96 2.44 -36.69
C SER A 274 12.11 1.52 -36.31
N PHE A 275 12.51 1.52 -35.05
CA PHE A 275 13.43 0.52 -34.49
C PHE A 275 12.93 0.09 -33.11
N ASP A 276 13.41 -1.06 -32.64
CA ASP A 276 12.77 -1.72 -31.50
C ASP A 276 13.02 -1.04 -30.13
N ALA A 277 14.06 -0.25 -29.86
CA ALA A 277 14.38 0.33 -28.54
C ALA A 277 14.40 -0.60 -27.26
N LEU A 278 13.78 -1.78 -27.23
CA LEU A 278 13.72 -2.69 -26.07
C LEU A 278 14.93 -3.65 -26.01
N VAL A 279 15.50 -4.02 -27.17
CA VAL A 279 16.64 -4.96 -27.28
C VAL A 279 17.99 -4.32 -26.88
N ASP A 280 18.95 -5.13 -26.42
CA ASP A 280 20.31 -4.71 -26.08
C ASP A 280 21.13 -4.41 -27.36
N TYR A 281 21.29 -3.13 -27.71
CA TYR A 281 21.86 -2.70 -28.99
C TYR A 281 23.38 -2.56 -28.92
N GLY A 282 24.08 -3.67 -29.13
CA GLY A 282 25.51 -3.61 -29.48
C GLY A 282 25.76 -2.97 -30.86
N GLU A 283 24.82 -3.10 -31.80
CA GLU A 283 24.84 -2.52 -33.15
C GLU A 283 23.41 -2.26 -33.66
N LEU A 284 23.17 -1.12 -34.34
CA LEU A 284 21.89 -0.87 -35.03
C LEU A 284 21.89 -1.60 -36.38
N HIS A 285 21.23 -2.75 -36.43
CA HIS A 285 21.00 -3.49 -37.67
C HIS A 285 19.59 -3.23 -38.21
N SER A 286 19.38 -2.10 -38.91
CA SER A 286 18.13 -1.86 -39.66
C SER A 286 18.32 -2.13 -41.15
N THR A 287 17.30 -2.70 -41.80
CA THR A 287 17.23 -2.84 -43.27
C THR A 287 16.53 -1.65 -43.94
N MET A 288 16.02 -0.69 -43.17
CA MET A 288 15.23 0.45 -43.65
C MET A 288 15.83 1.77 -43.14
N TYR A 289 17.04 2.09 -43.60
CA TYR A 289 17.58 3.43 -43.46
C TYR A 289 17.01 4.32 -44.56
N THR A 290 16.43 5.44 -44.18
CA THR A 290 16.19 6.55 -45.11
C THR A 290 17.35 7.52 -45.01
N TYR A 291 18.00 7.76 -46.14
CA TYR A 291 19.10 8.71 -46.25
C TYR A 291 18.65 9.88 -47.11
N THR A 292 18.70 11.07 -46.53
CA THR A 292 18.46 12.31 -47.28
C THR A 292 19.78 13.05 -47.42
N TYR A 293 20.25 13.16 -48.65
CA TYR A 293 21.51 13.80 -48.99
C TYR A 293 21.35 15.31 -49.06
N ASN A 294 22.16 16.04 -48.28
CA ASN A 294 22.44 17.45 -48.56
C ASN A 294 23.89 17.88 -48.19
N GLY A 295 24.77 17.03 -47.65
CA GLY A 295 26.04 17.43 -47.02
C GLY A 295 27.33 16.74 -47.53
N ASP A 296 28.41 16.86 -46.74
CA ASP A 296 29.79 16.46 -47.09
C ASP A 296 30.12 14.96 -46.89
N TYR A 297 29.29 14.23 -46.13
CA TYR A 297 29.49 12.79 -45.86
C TYR A 297 28.71 11.92 -46.84
N ASP A 298 29.33 10.87 -47.37
CA ASP A 298 28.60 9.80 -48.08
C ASP A 298 27.79 8.92 -47.10
N LEU A 299 26.93 8.05 -47.65
CA LEU A 299 26.05 7.20 -46.84
C LEU A 299 26.82 6.27 -45.90
N ASN A 300 27.94 5.67 -46.33
CA ASN A 300 28.66 4.70 -45.51
C ASN A 300 29.33 5.40 -44.33
N GLN A 301 29.98 6.54 -44.58
CA GLN A 301 30.60 7.34 -43.52
C GLN A 301 29.54 7.91 -42.55
N ALA A 302 28.39 8.34 -43.09
CA ALA A 302 27.28 8.80 -42.26
C ALA A 302 26.71 7.68 -41.38
N LEU A 303 26.67 6.43 -41.86
CA LEU A 303 26.22 5.27 -41.09
C LEU A 303 27.20 4.90 -39.95
N GLU A 304 28.51 5.05 -40.15
CA GLU A 304 29.51 4.83 -39.10
C GLU A 304 29.30 5.82 -37.93
N VAL A 305 29.22 7.12 -38.24
CA VAL A 305 28.95 8.17 -37.25
C VAL A 305 27.57 7.98 -36.61
N PHE A 306 26.56 7.63 -37.41
CA PHE A 306 25.21 7.34 -36.92
C PHE A 306 25.21 6.21 -35.88
N ASN A 307 25.83 5.07 -36.17
CA ASN A 307 25.82 3.92 -35.28
C ASN A 307 26.46 4.24 -33.92
N GLU A 308 27.60 4.94 -33.92
CA GLU A 308 28.31 5.30 -32.68
C GLU A 308 27.45 6.19 -31.76
N TYR A 309 26.89 7.26 -32.30
CA TYR A 309 26.19 8.26 -31.48
C TYR A 309 24.72 7.93 -31.22
N ALA A 310 24.06 7.22 -32.14
CA ALA A 310 22.68 6.81 -31.94
C ALA A 310 22.54 5.79 -30.80
N LEU A 311 23.45 4.82 -30.71
CA LEU A 311 23.44 3.83 -29.62
C LEU A 311 23.60 4.49 -28.25
N THR A 312 24.48 5.49 -28.16
CA THR A 312 24.68 6.25 -26.94
C THR A 312 23.39 6.97 -26.54
N GLY A 313 22.74 7.69 -27.46
CA GLY A 313 21.46 8.35 -27.18
C GLY A 313 20.31 7.40 -26.80
N ILE A 314 20.26 6.19 -27.38
CA ILE A 314 19.29 5.15 -27.00
C ILE A 314 19.55 4.68 -25.56
N ASN A 315 20.80 4.40 -25.21
CA ASN A 315 21.17 3.94 -23.88
C ASN A 315 20.88 4.99 -22.80
N GLU A 316 21.09 6.27 -23.10
CA GLU A 316 20.76 7.38 -22.20
C GLU A 316 19.25 7.48 -21.95
N LEU A 317 18.43 7.39 -23.01
CA LEU A 317 16.98 7.37 -22.89
C LEU A 317 16.47 6.14 -22.10
N LYS A 318 17.06 4.97 -22.36
CA LYS A 318 16.76 3.73 -21.65
C LYS A 318 17.12 3.84 -20.17
N TYR A 319 18.30 4.36 -19.84
CA TYR A 319 18.71 4.62 -18.46
C TYR A 319 17.72 5.55 -17.75
N PHE A 320 17.29 6.63 -18.40
CA PHE A 320 16.26 7.51 -17.84
C PHE A 320 14.95 6.76 -17.55
N TYR A 321 14.49 5.93 -18.49
CA TYR A 321 13.25 5.19 -18.33
C TYR A 321 13.32 4.08 -17.26
N GLU A 322 14.36 3.26 -17.28
CA GLU A 322 14.46 2.08 -16.41
C GLU A 322 15.01 2.41 -15.03
N GLU A 323 16.07 3.21 -14.96
CA GLU A 323 16.80 3.45 -13.70
C GLU A 323 16.27 4.68 -12.97
N LEU A 324 15.91 5.76 -13.69
CA LEU A 324 15.41 6.98 -13.04
C LEU A 324 13.91 6.93 -12.78
N LEU A 325 13.12 6.40 -13.71
CA LEU A 325 11.67 6.27 -13.53
C LEU A 325 11.26 4.91 -12.93
N GLY A 326 12.17 3.96 -12.83
CA GLY A 326 11.86 2.62 -12.29
C GLY A 326 10.93 1.81 -13.19
N LEU A 327 10.75 2.20 -14.46
CA LEU A 327 9.83 1.57 -15.39
C LEU A 327 10.59 0.54 -16.21
N ARG A 328 10.34 -0.74 -15.95
CA ARG A 328 11.01 -1.80 -16.71
C ARG A 328 10.33 -1.97 -18.06
N LEU A 329 11.13 -1.89 -19.12
CA LEU A 329 10.71 -2.30 -20.46
C LEU A 329 10.57 -3.83 -20.48
N SER A 330 9.36 -4.34 -20.66
CA SER A 330 9.04 -5.78 -20.74
C SER A 330 9.19 -6.34 -22.15
#